data_AF-H8IW52-F1
#
_entry.id   AF-H8IW52-F1
#
_cell.length_a   1.000
_cell.length_b   1.000
_cell.length_c   1.000
_cell.angle_alpha   90.00
_cell.angle_beta   90.00
_cell.angle_gamma   90.00
#
_symmetry.space_group_name_H-M   'P 1'
#
loop_
_entity.id
_entity.type
_entity.pdbx_description
1 polymer ?
#
loop_
_entity_poly.entity_id
_entity_poly.type
_entity_poly.pdbx_seq_one_letter_code
_entity_poly.pdbx_strand_id
1 'polypeptide(L)' 'MKVTNLNEDGVYRYLLEQGYPVTRRMIKYAFLRRELVPVRLGVGNYVSRQDALDWVESRRQPGNYVAPEYQGSH' A
#
# COMPACT_ATOMS: atom_id res chain seq x y z
N MET A 1 5.78 21.18 1.13
CA MET A 1 6.48 20.29 2.09
C MET A 1 5.67 19.00 2.17
N LYS A 2 6.15 17.87 1.62
CA LYS A 2 5.48 16.56 1.80
C LYS A 2 5.62 16.22 3.29
N VAL A 3 4.55 16.32 4.06
CA VAL A 3 4.58 16.02 5.50
C VAL A 3 4.72 14.50 5.68
N THR A 4 5.84 14.06 6.23
CA THR A 4 6.27 12.66 6.38
C THR A 4 5.85 12.09 7.74
N ASN A 5 4.59 11.67 7.90
CA ASN A 5 4.05 11.38 9.24
C ASN A 5 3.35 10.01 9.41
N LEU A 6 3.34 9.13 8.40
CA LEU A 6 2.60 7.87 8.50
C LEU A 6 3.54 6.67 8.69
N ASN A 7 3.42 5.99 9.84
CA ASN A 7 3.94 4.62 10.01
C ASN A 7 2.97 3.60 9.37
N GLU A 8 3.27 2.29 9.42
CA GLU A 8 2.41 1.24 8.84
C GLU A 8 0.93 1.33 9.30
N ASP A 9 0.68 1.55 10.60
CA ASP A 9 -0.68 1.69 11.13
C ASP A 9 -1.34 3.00 10.66
N GLY A 10 -0.58 4.08 10.56
CA GLY A 10 -1.03 5.37 10.04
C GLY A 10 -1.41 5.29 8.57
N VAL A 11 -0.64 4.57 7.74
CA VAL A 11 -0.98 4.32 6.33
C VAL A 11 -2.27 3.51 6.22
N TYR A 12 -2.42 2.47 7.04
CA TYR A 12 -3.64 1.66 7.07
C TYR A 12 -4.88 2.50 7.39
N ARG A 13 -4.85 3.26 8.49
CA ARG A 13 -5.99 4.12 8.90
C ARG A 13 -6.29 5.18 7.87
N TYR A 14 -5.27 5.86 7.36
CA TYR A 14 -5.42 6.90 6.36
C TYR A 14 -6.10 6.38 5.10
N LEU A 15 -5.62 5.27 4.52
CA LEU A 15 -6.23 4.70 3.31
C LEU A 15 -7.64 4.17 3.55
N LEU A 16 -7.93 3.62 4.74
CA LEU A 16 -9.28 3.22 5.12
C LEU A 16 -10.24 4.42 5.21
N GLU A 17 -9.79 5.54 5.80
CA GLU A 17 -10.54 6.80 5.86
C GLU A 17 -10.79 7.41 4.47
N GLN A 18 -9.87 7.19 3.52
CA GLN A 18 -10.05 7.57 2.12
C GLN A 18 -10.95 6.59 1.32
N GLY A 19 -11.46 5.53 1.95
CA GLY A 19 -12.37 4.56 1.33
C GLY A 19 -11.68 3.43 0.56
N TYR A 20 -10.36 3.28 0.66
CA TYR A 20 -9.67 2.17 0.00
C TYR A 20 -9.79 0.87 0.82
N PRO A 21 -10.13 -0.26 0.20
CA PRO A 21 -10.30 -1.54 0.87
C PRO A 21 -8.95 -2.22 1.14
N VAL A 22 -8.12 -1.62 2.00
CA VAL A 22 -6.81 -2.15 2.38
C VAL A 22 -6.85 -2.90 3.71
N THR A 23 -5.93 -3.85 3.91
CA THR A 23 -5.74 -4.54 5.19
C THR A 23 -4.39 -4.20 5.81
N ARG A 24 -4.27 -4.33 7.13
CA ARG A 24 -2.99 -4.18 7.85
C ARG A 24 -1.88 -5.05 7.26
N ARG A 25 -2.22 -6.28 6.85
CA ARG A 25 -1.29 -7.24 6.25
C ARG A 25 -0.78 -6.74 4.89
N MET A 26 -1.65 -6.14 4.07
CA MET A 26 -1.25 -5.54 2.79
C MET A 26 -0.27 -4.39 3.00
N ILE A 27 -0.54 -3.49 3.96
CA ILE A 27 0.37 -2.39 4.27
C ILE A 27 1.72 -2.91 4.76
N LYS A 28 1.73 -3.88 5.68
CA LYS A 28 2.97 -4.51 6.17
C LYS A 28 3.80 -5.07 5.01
N TYR A 29 3.19 -5.82 4.09
CA TYR A 29 3.94 -6.33 2.93
C TYR A 29 4.39 -5.23 1.97
N ALA A 30 3.67 -4.11 1.87
CA ALA A 30 4.11 -2.95 1.11
C ALA A 30 5.48 -2.44 1.57
N PHE A 31 5.64 -2.29 2.89
CA PHE A 31 6.88 -1.84 3.50
C PHE A 31 7.98 -2.91 3.36
N LEU A 32 7.66 -4.18 3.66
CA LEU A 32 8.62 -5.29 3.54
C LEU A 32 9.14 -5.48 2.12
N ARG A 33 8.28 -5.32 1.11
CA ARG A 33 8.62 -5.43 -0.32
C ARG A 33 9.20 -4.13 -0.91
N ARG A 34 9.33 -3.08 -0.10
CA ARG A 34 9.77 -1.74 -0.52
C ARG A 34 8.93 -1.13 -1.65
N GLU A 35 7.65 -1.48 -1.70
CA GLU A 35 6.66 -0.79 -2.55
C GLU A 35 6.29 0.57 -1.95
N LEU A 36 6.24 0.64 -0.62
CA LEU A 36 6.28 1.90 0.14
C LEU A 36 7.69 2.07 0.69
N VAL A 37 8.40 3.11 0.25
CA VAL A 37 9.78 3.38 0.65
C VAL A 37 9.77 4.38 1.82
N PRO A 38 9.98 3.93 3.07
CA PRO A 38 9.96 4.84 4.21
C PRO A 38 11.24 5.66 4.32
N VAL A 39 11.08 6.87 4.83
CA VAL A 39 12.17 7.63 5.42
C VAL A 39 12.29 7.21 6.89
N ARG A 40 13.51 6.89 7.31
CA ARG A 40 13.80 6.56 8.71
C ARG A 40 13.98 7.85 9.50
N LEU A 41 13.10 8.07 10.48
CA LEU A 41 13.19 9.21 11.40
C LEU A 41 13.24 8.65 12.83
N GLY A 42 14.40 8.79 13.49
CA GLY A 42 14.66 8.14 14.77
C GLY A 42 14.53 6.62 14.68
N VAL A 43 13.66 6.05 15.52
CA VAL A 43 13.42 4.59 15.61
C VAL A 43 12.33 4.12 14.63
N GLY A 44 11.59 5.04 14.00
CA GLY A 44 10.44 4.71 13.15
C GLY A 44 10.69 4.82 11.64
N ASN A 45 9.85 4.13 10.88
CA ASN A 45 9.75 4.20 9.42
C ASN A 45 8.50 4.98 9.05
N TYR A 46 8.65 6.04 8.24
CA TYR A 46 7.55 6.94 7.91
C TYR A 46 7.46 7.20 6.40
N VAL A 47 6.24 7.31 5.91
CA VAL A 47 5.93 7.74 4.54
C VAL A 47 4.99 8.94 4.56
N SER A 48 4.91 9.67 3.45
CA SER A 48 3.93 10.75 3.31
C SER A 48 2.55 10.20 2.93
N ARG A 49 1.51 11.00 3.14
CA ARG A 49 0.15 10.70 2.66
C ARG A 49 0.11 10.48 1.14
N GLN A 50 0.89 11.27 0.40
CA GLN A 50 0.94 11.16 -1.06
C GLN A 50 1.53 9.83 -1.48
N ASP A 51 2.60 9.36 -0.83
CA ASP A 51 3.22 8.07 -1.19
C ASP A 51 2.26 6.90 -0.94
N ALA A 52 1.41 6.99 0.11
CA ALA A 52 0.34 6.03 0.36
C ALA A 52 -0.73 6.03 -0.74
N LEU A 53 -1.12 7.22 -1.23
CA LEU A 53 -2.06 7.36 -2.34
C LEU A 53 -1.46 6.83 -3.65
N ASP A 54 -0.24 7.25 -3.98
CA ASP A 54 0.46 6.82 -5.20
C ASP A 54 0.59 5.29 -5.24
N TRP A 55 0.90 4.68 -4.09
CA TRP A 55 0.99 3.23 -3.95
C TRP A 55 -0.35 2.52 -4.20
N VAL A 56 -1.46 2.99 -3.62
CA VAL A 56 -2.77 2.34 -3.84
C VAL A 56 -3.23 2.53 -5.29
N GLU A 57 -2.97 3.70 -5.88
CA GLU A 57 -3.29 3.99 -7.27
C GLU A 57 -2.47 3.12 -8.24
N SER A 58 -1.18 2.88 -7.95
CA SER A 58 -0.33 2.00 -8.77
C SER A 58 -0.84 0.55 -8.85
N ARG A 59 -1.70 0.14 -7.92
CA ARG A 59 -2.31 -1.19 -7.89
C ARG A 59 -3.62 -1.29 -8.67
N ARG A 60 -4.16 -0.17 -9.14
CA ARG A 60 -5.31 -0.20 -10.02
C ARG A 60 -4.91 -0.94 -11.30
N GLN A 61 -5.49 -2.11 -11.52
CA GLN A 61 -5.31 -2.82 -12.77
C GLN A 61 -6.18 -2.14 -13.83
N PRO A 62 -5.62 -1.72 -14.98
CA PRO A 62 -6.39 -1.05 -16.04
C PRO A 62 -7.25 -1.99 -16.89
N GLY A 63 -7.67 -3.14 -16.35
CA GLY A 63 -8.45 -4.13 -17.09
C GLY A 63 -9.44 -4.88 -16.22
N ASN A 64 -10.45 -5.47 -16.87
CA ASN A 64 -11.33 -6.45 -16.23
C ASN A 64 -10.47 -7.51 -15.56
N TYR A 65 -10.81 -7.87 -14.31
CA TYR A 65 -10.18 -9.00 -13.64
C TYR A 65 -10.32 -10.25 -14.51
N VAL A 66 -9.22 -10.69 -15.12
CA VAL A 66 -9.14 -11.98 -15.79
C VAL A 66 -8.62 -12.95 -14.75
N ALA A 67 -9.53 -13.75 -14.18
CA ALA A 67 -9.11 -14.89 -13.37
C ALA A 67 -8.15 -15.73 -14.21
N PRO A 68 -7.01 -16.20 -13.67
CA PRO A 68 -6.17 -17.14 -14.40
C PRO A 68 -7.05 -18.31 -14.83
N GLU A 69 -7.05 -18.64 -16.12
CA GLU A 69 -7.74 -19.83 -16.60
C GLU A 69 -7.19 -21.01 -15.80
N TYR A 70 -8.09 -21.68 -15.06
CA TYR A 70 -7.75 -22.88 -14.32
C TYR A 70 -7.33 -23.94 -15.35
N GLN A 71 -6.02 -24.04 -15.62
CA GLN A 71 -5.43 -25.17 -16.32
C GLN A 71 -5.40 -26.35 -15.35
N GLY A 72 -6.58 -26.92 -15.10
CA GLY A 72 -6.67 -28.26 -14.55
C GLY A 72 -6.09 -29.23 -15.57
N SER A 73 -4.85 -29.66 -15.34
CA SER A 73 -4.26 -30.79 -16.05
C SER A 73 -5.13 -32.01 -15.80
N HIS A 74 -5.79 -32.49 -16.86
CA HIS A 74 -6.46 -33.77 -16.94
C HIS A 74 -5.45 -34.90 -17.13
#